data_AF-A0A1U7SBL7-F1
#
_entry.id   AF-A0A1U7SBL7-F1
#
_cell.length_a   1.000
_cell.length_b   1.000
_cell.length_c   1.000
_cell.angle_alpha   90.00
_cell.angle_beta   90.00
_cell.angle_gamma   90.00
#
_symmetry.space_group_name_H-M   'P 1'
#
loop_
_entity.id
_entity.type
_entity.pdbx_description
1 polymer ?
#
loop_
_entity_poly.entity_id
_entity_poly.type
_entity_poly.pdbx_seq_one_letter_code
_entity_poly.pdbx_strand_id
1 'polypeptide(L)'
;MGPPAELLRGRAGPEAWRKAAKATVQAAQDLHKGCAREALSLWRPPGQPKELPHEHRARLQSWHFKLDVTETGETLEKPPEGPGVTLWKSKTKPPPWVSQLPLPCFRDFCTSTSNRLAHRYCSTVRLMVSRLRQALSEVSQQAKHLVVERKHLDTVLAKVRTALLTNRQSATVRGYRPQTEQAPDQVDALLQWERKELQKLKVRLEGDMAMSEKHLQALDKCQRSLGELCEERGCVLELMGQPLHRVLLESGRDSWLSLTRPSSPNVDRNPTPEPNPIGPYTPECAAAIEEARRLTVQSKKVLTVLKEDTVQATATLREAQAAIDGSLQRKMNETMALKERLYMVMGGMRSTLNRCQRFHDEMSITHGMTMGPESSKYQETREKLTRPIVRVYQRHVGTQLPEANILTQGSTLLESSMQNAARNVERMQHTKEHLRSSIHDKQMGFDVDASIQRLRRRRMHPRSTMDEASQLTCS
;
A
#
# COMPACT_ATOMS: atom_id res chain seq x y z
N MET A 1 -8.98 -1.86 9.52
CA MET A 1 -8.62 -0.79 10.49
C MET A 1 -7.43 -0.03 9.91
N GLY A 2 -7.21 1.23 10.30
CA GLY A 2 -5.98 1.94 9.89
C GLY A 2 -4.71 1.28 10.46
N PRO A 3 -3.51 1.58 9.92
CA PRO A 3 -2.27 1.07 10.47
C PRO A 3 -2.03 1.59 11.90
N PRO A 4 -1.47 0.78 12.83
CA PRO A 4 -1.22 1.22 14.20
C PRO A 4 -0.35 2.48 14.25
N ALA A 5 -0.83 3.52 14.92
CA ALA A 5 -0.17 4.84 14.94
C ALA A 5 1.27 4.79 15.49
N GLU A 6 1.55 3.84 16.37
CA GLU A 6 2.88 3.55 16.95
C GLU A 6 3.90 3.05 15.91
N LEU A 7 3.44 2.38 14.83
CA LEU A 7 4.28 1.91 13.74
C LEU A 7 4.48 2.97 12.63
N LEU A 8 3.55 3.93 12.55
CA LEU A 8 3.63 5.06 11.64
C LEU A 8 4.51 6.20 12.18
N ARG A 9 4.61 6.34 13.50
CA ARG A 9 5.36 7.42 14.18
C ARG A 9 6.74 6.93 14.64
N GLY A 10 7.67 7.87 14.84
CA GLY A 10 9.02 7.58 15.33
C GLY A 10 10.01 7.13 14.25
N ARG A 11 11.11 6.50 14.70
CA ARG A 11 12.22 6.03 13.86
C ARG A 11 11.98 4.60 13.39
N ALA A 12 12.21 4.36 12.10
CA ALA A 12 11.88 3.09 11.46
C ALA A 12 12.86 1.96 11.84
N GLY A 13 14.15 2.27 12.01
CA GLY A 13 15.17 1.28 12.34
C GLY A 13 15.32 0.97 13.84
N PRO A 14 15.85 -0.21 14.23
CA PRO A 14 15.87 -0.67 15.61
C PRO A 14 16.64 0.23 16.59
N GLU A 15 16.22 0.22 17.85
CA GLU A 15 16.93 0.86 18.97
C GLU A 15 18.38 0.37 19.10
N ALA A 16 18.57 -0.96 19.12
CA ALA A 16 19.88 -1.60 19.28
C ALA A 16 20.81 -1.27 18.10
N TRP A 17 20.30 -1.34 16.86
CA TRP A 17 20.99 -0.96 15.63
C TRP A 17 21.50 0.50 15.67
N ARG A 18 20.64 1.44 16.08
CA ARG A 18 21.01 2.86 16.27
C ARG A 18 22.04 3.05 17.39
N LYS A 19 21.96 2.27 18.48
CA LYS A 19 22.91 2.33 19.61
C LYS A 19 24.28 1.76 19.23
N ALA A 20 24.32 0.61 18.56
CA ALA A 20 25.55 -0.01 18.05
C ALA A 20 26.28 0.90 17.05
N ALA A 21 25.57 1.43 16.04
CA ALA A 21 26.17 2.34 15.06
C ALA A 21 26.73 3.63 15.72
N LYS A 22 26.05 4.17 16.74
CA LYS A 22 26.57 5.29 17.55
C LYS A 22 27.81 4.90 18.34
N ALA A 23 27.80 3.75 19.02
CA ALA A 23 28.92 3.27 19.82
C ALA A 23 30.19 3.07 18.96
N THR A 24 30.05 2.45 17.78
CA THR A 24 31.14 2.32 16.80
C THR A 24 31.67 3.68 16.34
N VAL A 25 30.78 4.63 16.06
CA VAL A 25 31.15 6.01 15.70
C VAL A 25 31.89 6.72 16.86
N GLN A 26 31.42 6.59 18.10
CA GLN A 26 32.04 7.21 19.27
C GLN A 26 33.40 6.60 19.58
N ALA A 27 33.50 5.27 19.71
CA ALA A 27 34.77 4.58 19.98
C ALA A 27 35.84 4.90 18.92
N ALA A 28 35.48 4.92 17.63
CA ALA A 28 36.41 5.27 16.57
C ALA A 28 36.77 6.77 16.57
N GLN A 29 35.84 7.68 16.90
CA GLN A 29 36.15 9.10 17.09
C GLN A 29 37.07 9.34 18.29
N ASP A 30 36.87 8.62 19.39
CA ASP A 30 37.61 8.86 20.63
C ASP A 30 39.00 8.21 20.59
N LEU A 31 39.16 7.07 19.89
CA LEU A 31 40.47 6.55 19.47
C LEU A 31 41.22 7.56 18.58
N HIS A 32 40.57 8.07 17.52
CA HIS A 32 41.13 9.08 16.62
C HIS A 32 41.57 10.35 17.38
N LYS A 33 40.74 10.87 18.30
CA LYS A 33 41.08 12.01 19.17
C LYS A 33 42.13 11.66 20.22
N GLY A 34 42.23 10.42 20.67
CA GLY A 34 43.25 9.91 21.60
C GLY A 34 44.62 9.98 20.96
N CYS A 35 44.84 9.15 19.93
CA CYS A 35 46.11 9.06 19.21
C CYS A 35 46.56 10.41 18.63
N ALA A 36 45.62 11.26 18.17
CA ALA A 36 45.95 12.62 17.73
C ALA A 36 46.41 13.55 18.86
N ARG A 37 45.82 13.45 20.06
CA ARG A 37 46.29 14.21 21.25
C ARG A 37 47.62 13.69 21.78
N GLU A 38 47.81 12.37 21.80
CA GLU A 38 49.06 11.74 22.21
C GLU A 38 50.22 12.17 21.29
N ALA A 39 50.06 12.06 19.97
CA ALA A 39 51.06 12.56 19.01
C ALA A 39 51.33 14.07 19.17
N LEU A 40 50.29 14.91 19.35
CA LEU A 40 50.46 16.34 19.59
C LEU A 40 51.07 16.66 20.97
N SER A 41 50.95 15.78 21.96
CA SER A 41 51.54 15.98 23.29
C SER A 41 53.06 15.78 23.27
N LEU A 42 53.55 14.86 22.43
CA LEU A 42 54.98 14.60 22.21
C LEU A 42 55.67 15.71 21.40
N TRP A 43 54.90 16.49 20.63
CA TRP A 43 55.39 17.60 19.80
C TRP A 43 55.24 19.00 20.42
N ARG A 44 54.65 19.12 21.61
CA ARG A 44 54.39 20.43 22.23
C ARG A 44 55.58 20.93 23.06
N PRO A 45 56.23 22.05 22.68
CA PRO A 45 56.99 22.83 23.66
C PRO A 45 56.02 23.41 24.71
N PRO A 46 56.42 23.53 25.98
CA PRO A 46 55.56 24.08 27.02
C PRO A 46 55.38 25.60 26.89
N GLY A 47 54.18 26.05 26.51
CA GLY A 47 53.70 27.41 26.75
C GLY A 47 53.25 28.25 25.53
N GLN A 48 52.07 27.96 24.96
CA GLN A 48 51.37 28.89 24.03
C GLN A 48 49.84 28.90 24.24
N PRO A 49 49.16 30.06 24.03
CA PRO A 49 47.71 30.26 24.27
C PRO A 49 46.81 29.82 23.09
N LYS A 50 45.49 30.09 23.19
CA LYS A 50 44.45 29.81 22.18
C LYS A 50 43.60 31.04 21.86
N GLU A 51 43.07 31.09 20.64
CA GLU A 51 42.14 32.11 20.12
C GLU A 51 40.71 31.98 20.71
N LEU A 52 39.88 33.03 20.56
CA LEU A 52 38.64 33.22 21.34
C LEU A 52 37.33 33.14 20.52
N PRO A 53 36.24 32.50 21.03
CA PRO A 53 35.10 32.05 20.20
C PRO A 53 34.15 33.12 19.64
N HIS A 54 34.46 34.41 19.77
CA HIS A 54 33.53 35.51 19.49
C HIS A 54 33.20 35.71 17.99
N GLU A 55 34.19 35.55 17.11
CA GLU A 55 34.07 35.78 15.66
C GLU A 55 33.05 34.86 14.95
N HIS A 56 32.80 33.66 15.50
CA HIS A 56 31.88 32.68 14.91
C HIS A 56 30.39 33.10 15.02
N ARG A 57 30.04 34.06 15.90
CA ARG A 57 28.64 34.31 16.27
C ARG A 57 27.91 35.34 15.39
N ALA A 58 28.64 36.15 14.62
CA ALA A 58 28.08 37.24 13.81
C ALA A 58 27.39 36.80 12.50
N ARG A 59 27.44 35.51 12.14
CA ARG A 59 27.05 35.01 10.79
C ARG A 59 25.69 34.30 10.73
N LEU A 60 24.85 34.40 11.77
CA LEU A 60 23.63 33.59 11.95
C LEU A 60 22.46 34.34 12.63
N GLN A 61 21.75 35.24 11.92
CA GLN A 61 20.30 35.53 12.12
C GLN A 61 19.69 36.62 11.21
N SER A 62 18.73 36.22 10.36
CA SER A 62 17.54 36.97 9.88
C SER A 62 16.70 35.99 9.02
N TRP A 63 15.55 35.46 9.48
CA TRP A 63 14.17 36.02 9.46
C TRP A 63 13.53 36.16 8.05
N HIS A 64 12.20 36.07 7.86
CA HIS A 64 11.24 34.96 8.04
C HIS A 64 9.82 35.37 7.57
N PHE A 65 9.24 34.70 6.54
CA PHE A 65 7.80 34.67 6.16
C PHE A 65 7.10 36.03 5.85
N LYS A 66 5.87 36.12 5.29
CA LYS A 66 4.76 35.17 5.02
C LYS A 66 4.18 35.32 3.58
N LEU A 67 3.24 34.44 3.21
CA LEU A 67 2.22 34.69 2.18
C LEU A 67 1.07 35.54 2.76
N ASP A 68 0.24 36.12 1.87
CA ASP A 68 -1.21 36.21 2.07
C ASP A 68 -1.97 35.94 0.74
N VAL A 69 -3.29 35.76 0.85
CA VAL A 69 -4.25 35.18 -0.12
C VAL A 69 -5.60 35.89 0.17
N THR A 70 -6.47 36.35 -0.73
CA THR A 70 -6.71 36.30 -2.20
C THR A 70 -7.54 37.55 -2.56
N GLU A 71 -7.54 38.02 -3.82
CA GLU A 71 -8.42 39.13 -4.24
C GLU A 71 -9.59 38.71 -5.15
N THR A 72 -9.38 37.85 -6.15
CA THR A 72 -10.43 37.45 -7.12
C THR A 72 -11.28 36.29 -6.59
N GLY A 73 -12.20 36.59 -5.66
CA GLY A 73 -13.17 35.60 -5.15
C GLY A 73 -14.24 35.23 -6.18
N GLU A 74 -14.38 33.94 -6.50
CA GLU A 74 -15.33 33.42 -7.48
C GLU A 74 -16.26 32.32 -6.93
N THR A 75 -17.57 32.42 -7.22
CA THR A 75 -18.59 31.34 -7.15
C THR A 75 -19.75 31.65 -8.15
N LEU A 76 -20.39 30.65 -8.77
CA LEU A 76 -21.35 30.73 -9.92
C LEU A 76 -22.48 29.66 -9.87
N GLU A 77 -23.73 29.87 -10.39
CA GLU A 77 -24.77 28.83 -10.78
C GLU A 77 -26.15 29.36 -11.44
N LYS A 78 -27.14 28.50 -11.90
CA LYS A 78 -28.40 28.75 -12.78
C LYS A 78 -29.58 27.68 -12.60
N PRO A 79 -30.68 27.34 -13.41
CA PRO A 79 -31.34 27.80 -14.71
C PRO A 79 -32.97 27.99 -14.91
N PRO A 80 -33.91 27.09 -15.43
CA PRO A 80 -35.18 27.41 -16.25
C PRO A 80 -36.60 26.81 -15.76
N GLU A 81 -37.80 26.56 -16.41
CA GLU A 81 -38.47 26.53 -17.80
C GLU A 81 -40.08 26.36 -17.79
N GLY A 82 -40.89 26.22 -18.91
CA GLY A 82 -42.40 25.92 -18.87
C GLY A 82 -43.35 25.66 -20.17
N PRO A 83 -44.64 25.08 -20.08
CA PRO A 83 -45.39 24.17 -21.09
C PRO A 83 -47.03 24.16 -21.32
N GLY A 84 -47.77 23.08 -21.84
CA GLY A 84 -49.27 22.99 -22.33
C GLY A 84 -50.20 21.62 -22.39
N VAL A 85 -51.48 21.54 -22.99
CA VAL A 85 -52.67 20.51 -22.74
C VAL A 85 -53.63 19.87 -23.94
N THR A 86 -54.97 19.44 -23.84
CA THR A 86 -55.87 18.42 -24.65
C THR A 86 -57.42 18.78 -24.99
N LEU A 87 -58.55 18.06 -25.45
CA LEU A 87 -59.28 16.68 -25.57
C LEU A 87 -60.46 16.59 -26.72
N TRP A 88 -61.62 15.83 -27.00
CA TRP A 88 -62.79 14.88 -26.53
C TRP A 88 -63.65 14.18 -27.74
N LYS A 89 -64.89 13.49 -27.93
CA LYS A 89 -66.22 12.81 -27.39
C LYS A 89 -67.05 12.01 -28.58
N SER A 90 -68.26 11.32 -28.74
CA SER A 90 -69.55 10.61 -28.15
C SER A 90 -70.37 9.73 -29.26
N LYS A 91 -71.62 9.07 -29.38
CA LYS A 91 -73.00 8.65 -28.75
C LYS A 91 -73.91 7.55 -29.60
N THR A 92 -75.14 6.98 -29.23
CA THR A 92 -75.97 5.81 -29.90
C THR A 92 -77.61 5.65 -29.84
N LYS A 93 -78.34 4.48 -30.19
CA LYS A 93 -79.86 4.12 -30.43
C LYS A 93 -80.51 2.95 -29.50
N PRO A 94 -81.81 2.45 -29.58
CA PRO A 94 -82.54 1.62 -28.54
C PRO A 94 -82.36 0.06 -28.51
N PRO A 95 -82.86 -0.69 -27.48
CA PRO A 95 -82.27 -1.97 -27.01
C PRO A 95 -83.09 -3.30 -27.21
N PRO A 96 -82.48 -4.50 -27.01
CA PRO A 96 -82.92 -5.74 -27.70
C PRO A 96 -83.51 -6.91 -26.85
N TRP A 97 -83.71 -6.78 -25.54
CA TRP A 97 -83.83 -7.92 -24.60
C TRP A 97 -85.23 -8.60 -24.46
N VAL A 98 -86.10 -8.55 -25.47
CA VAL A 98 -87.55 -8.87 -25.30
C VAL A 98 -88.06 -10.07 -26.13
N SER A 99 -87.28 -10.61 -27.07
CA SER A 99 -87.73 -11.68 -27.99
C SER A 99 -87.46 -13.10 -27.48
N GLN A 100 -88.46 -13.98 -27.54
CA GLN A 100 -88.32 -15.42 -27.19
C GLN A 100 -87.85 -16.32 -28.35
N LEU A 101 -88.02 -15.88 -29.61
CA LEU A 101 -87.40 -16.56 -30.75
C LEU A 101 -85.92 -16.14 -30.86
N PRO A 102 -85.01 -17.02 -31.32
CA PRO A 102 -83.68 -16.59 -31.72
C PRO A 102 -83.81 -15.57 -32.86
N LEU A 103 -83.38 -14.34 -32.59
CA LEU A 103 -83.39 -13.23 -33.55
C LEU A 103 -82.69 -13.62 -34.87
N PRO A 104 -82.98 -12.95 -36.01
CA PRO A 104 -82.25 -13.19 -37.26
C PRO A 104 -80.73 -13.09 -37.11
N CYS A 105 -80.26 -12.21 -36.23
CA CYS A 105 -78.85 -12.02 -35.88
C CYS A 105 -78.40 -12.88 -34.67
N PHE A 106 -79.12 -13.93 -34.25
CA PHE A 106 -78.78 -14.70 -33.04
C PHE A 106 -77.44 -15.43 -33.20
N ARG A 107 -77.15 -15.98 -34.38
CA ARG A 107 -75.81 -16.51 -34.71
C ARG A 107 -74.74 -15.45 -34.51
N ASP A 108 -74.98 -14.23 -35.00
CA ASP A 108 -74.03 -13.11 -34.91
C ASP A 108 -73.93 -12.54 -33.49
N PHE A 109 -74.98 -12.62 -32.69
CA PHE A 109 -74.98 -12.28 -31.27
C PHE A 109 -74.20 -13.31 -30.45
N CYS A 110 -74.33 -14.60 -30.77
CA CYS A 110 -73.54 -15.67 -30.18
C CYS A 110 -72.06 -15.58 -30.58
N THR A 111 -71.73 -15.40 -31.87
CA THR A 111 -70.33 -15.21 -32.29
C THR A 111 -69.76 -13.90 -31.73
N SER A 112 -70.50 -12.79 -31.75
CA SER A 112 -70.08 -11.53 -31.10
C SER A 112 -69.86 -11.70 -29.59
N THR A 113 -70.70 -12.49 -28.90
CA THR A 113 -70.51 -12.77 -27.47
C THR A 113 -69.32 -13.67 -27.20
N SER A 114 -69.12 -14.74 -27.98
CA SER A 114 -67.93 -15.61 -27.88
C SER A 114 -66.65 -14.85 -28.23
N ASN A 115 -66.66 -14.05 -29.29
CA ASN A 115 -65.55 -13.18 -29.68
C ASN A 115 -65.25 -12.14 -28.60
N ARG A 116 -66.27 -11.55 -27.98
CA ARG A 116 -66.13 -10.63 -26.84
C ARG A 116 -65.52 -11.31 -25.60
N LEU A 117 -65.86 -12.56 -25.32
CA LEU A 117 -65.25 -13.35 -24.25
C LEU A 117 -63.79 -13.69 -24.58
N ALA A 118 -63.51 -14.15 -25.80
CA ALA A 118 -62.15 -14.43 -26.28
C ALA A 118 -61.27 -13.18 -26.26
N HIS A 119 -61.76 -12.05 -26.79
CA HIS A 119 -61.10 -10.75 -26.68
C HIS A 119 -60.81 -10.39 -25.22
N ARG A 120 -61.80 -10.44 -24.32
CA ARG A 120 -61.60 -10.11 -22.91
C ARG A 120 -60.53 -11.00 -22.25
N TYR A 121 -60.49 -12.29 -22.59
CA TYR A 121 -59.45 -13.21 -22.14
C TYR A 121 -58.07 -12.82 -22.70
N CYS A 122 -57.91 -12.74 -24.03
CA CYS A 122 -56.65 -12.38 -24.68
C CYS A 122 -56.13 -10.99 -24.25
N SER A 123 -57.01 -9.99 -24.06
CA SER A 123 -56.67 -8.69 -23.47
C SER A 123 -56.10 -8.85 -22.07
N THR A 124 -56.74 -9.64 -21.21
CA THR A 124 -56.26 -9.86 -19.83
C THR A 124 -54.92 -10.60 -19.83
N VAL A 125 -54.78 -11.65 -20.65
CA VAL A 125 -53.52 -12.38 -20.86
C VAL A 125 -52.42 -11.46 -21.37
N ARG A 126 -52.71 -10.55 -22.31
CA ARG A 126 -51.73 -9.58 -22.84
C ARG A 126 -51.20 -8.64 -21.76
N LEU A 127 -52.02 -8.24 -20.80
CA LEU A 127 -51.53 -7.52 -19.62
C LEU A 127 -50.59 -8.41 -18.79
N MET A 128 -51.01 -9.64 -18.46
CA MET A 128 -50.21 -10.55 -17.62
C MET A 128 -48.84 -10.85 -18.25
N VAL A 129 -48.82 -11.30 -19.51
CA VAL A 129 -47.59 -11.57 -20.29
C VAL A 129 -46.71 -10.32 -20.37
N SER A 130 -47.27 -9.12 -20.51
CA SER A 130 -46.47 -7.89 -20.55
C SER A 130 -45.85 -7.54 -19.19
N ARG A 131 -46.55 -7.80 -18.06
CA ARG A 131 -45.98 -7.64 -16.71
C ARG A 131 -44.95 -8.73 -16.39
N LEU A 132 -45.16 -9.97 -16.81
CA LEU A 132 -44.17 -11.04 -16.70
C LEU A 132 -42.91 -10.72 -17.52
N ARG A 133 -43.05 -10.20 -18.75
CA ARG A 133 -41.93 -9.73 -19.58
C ARG A 133 -41.20 -8.53 -18.97
N GLN A 134 -41.92 -7.58 -18.35
CA GLN A 134 -41.28 -6.49 -17.61
C GLN A 134 -40.54 -6.99 -16.38
N ALA A 135 -41.13 -7.93 -15.61
CA ALA A 135 -40.47 -8.56 -14.47
C ALA A 135 -39.18 -9.28 -14.89
N LEU A 136 -39.26 -10.06 -15.99
CA LEU A 136 -38.11 -10.74 -16.58
C LEU A 136 -37.03 -9.74 -17.03
N SER A 137 -37.41 -8.59 -17.60
CA SER A 137 -36.50 -7.51 -17.98
C SER A 137 -35.81 -6.88 -16.75
N GLU A 138 -36.56 -6.52 -15.71
CA GLU A 138 -36.05 -5.91 -14.47
C GLU A 138 -35.10 -6.86 -13.72
N VAL A 139 -35.45 -8.14 -13.59
CA VAL A 139 -34.61 -9.20 -13.02
C VAL A 139 -33.35 -9.43 -13.88
N SER A 140 -33.49 -9.48 -15.21
CA SER A 140 -32.35 -9.62 -16.13
C SER A 140 -31.40 -8.41 -16.07
N GLN A 141 -31.92 -7.21 -15.81
CA GLN A 141 -31.08 -6.03 -15.57
C GLN A 141 -30.33 -6.15 -14.24
N GLN A 142 -30.98 -6.62 -13.16
CA GLN A 142 -30.30 -6.85 -11.88
C GLN A 142 -29.18 -7.90 -12.02
N ALA A 143 -29.44 -9.00 -12.73
CA ALA A 143 -28.43 -10.03 -13.02
C ALA A 143 -27.24 -9.45 -13.80
N LYS A 144 -27.48 -8.65 -14.84
CA LYS A 144 -26.42 -7.94 -15.60
C LYS A 144 -25.58 -7.02 -14.71
N HIS A 145 -26.23 -6.23 -13.86
CA HIS A 145 -25.52 -5.35 -12.90
C HIS A 145 -24.64 -6.18 -11.95
N LEU A 146 -25.19 -7.25 -11.36
CA LEU A 146 -24.46 -8.10 -10.41
C LEU A 146 -23.29 -8.84 -11.05
N VAL A 147 -23.39 -9.25 -12.32
CA VAL A 147 -22.25 -9.79 -13.09
C VAL A 147 -21.14 -8.75 -13.31
N VAL A 148 -21.49 -7.47 -13.50
CA VAL A 148 -20.50 -6.39 -13.64
C VAL A 148 -19.81 -6.10 -12.30
N GLU A 149 -20.56 -5.97 -11.20
CA GLU A 149 -19.94 -5.76 -9.88
C GLU A 149 -19.11 -6.97 -9.43
N ARG A 150 -19.53 -8.21 -9.74
CA ARG A 150 -18.75 -9.43 -9.48
C ARG A 150 -17.41 -9.43 -10.23
N LYS A 151 -17.36 -8.92 -11.47
CA LYS A 151 -16.09 -8.71 -12.18
C LYS A 151 -15.22 -7.67 -11.49
N HIS A 152 -15.79 -6.58 -10.97
CA HIS A 152 -15.02 -5.60 -10.21
C HIS A 152 -14.44 -6.23 -8.93
N LEU A 153 -15.28 -6.91 -8.15
CA LEU A 153 -14.93 -7.65 -6.94
C LEU A 153 -13.77 -8.63 -7.18
N ASP A 154 -13.84 -9.44 -8.24
CA ASP A 154 -12.76 -10.37 -8.62
C ASP A 154 -11.44 -9.64 -8.93
N THR A 155 -11.46 -8.51 -9.65
CA THR A 155 -10.23 -7.72 -9.88
C THR A 155 -9.65 -7.07 -8.62
N VAL A 156 -10.47 -6.80 -7.59
CA VAL A 156 -10.01 -6.29 -6.29
C VAL A 156 -9.43 -7.43 -5.45
N LEU A 157 -10.11 -8.57 -5.41
CA LEU A 157 -9.69 -9.81 -4.76
C LEU A 157 -8.39 -10.37 -5.37
N ALA A 158 -8.19 -10.27 -6.69
CA ALA A 158 -6.93 -10.57 -7.35
C ALA A 158 -5.79 -9.65 -6.87
N LYS A 159 -6.04 -8.34 -6.69
CA LYS A 159 -5.06 -7.39 -6.13
C LYS A 159 -4.73 -7.68 -4.66
N VAL A 160 -5.69 -8.14 -3.87
CA VAL A 160 -5.44 -8.62 -2.49
C VAL A 160 -4.57 -9.89 -2.51
N ARG A 161 -4.79 -10.80 -3.46
CA ARG A 161 -3.97 -12.01 -3.66
C ARG A 161 -2.54 -11.67 -4.13
N THR A 162 -2.33 -10.76 -5.07
CA THR A 162 -0.98 -10.30 -5.47
C THR A 162 -0.29 -9.54 -4.33
N ALA A 163 -1.01 -8.73 -3.56
CA ALA A 163 -0.45 -8.04 -2.40
C ALA A 163 -0.02 -9.01 -1.29
N LEU A 164 -0.80 -10.06 -1.01
CA LEU A 164 -0.40 -11.13 -0.07
C LEU A 164 0.86 -11.88 -0.51
N LEU A 165 1.01 -12.16 -1.81
CA LEU A 165 2.22 -12.78 -2.35
C LEU A 165 3.41 -11.82 -2.32
N THR A 166 3.19 -10.54 -2.64
CA THR A 166 4.21 -9.48 -2.56
C THR A 166 4.67 -9.23 -1.12
N ASN A 167 3.77 -9.35 -0.14
CA ASN A 167 4.08 -9.32 1.29
C ASN A 167 5.01 -10.49 1.69
N ARG A 168 4.69 -11.72 1.26
CA ARG A 168 5.56 -12.89 1.47
C ARG A 168 6.94 -12.70 0.85
N GLN A 169 7.01 -12.28 -0.43
CA GLN A 169 8.26 -11.96 -1.11
C GLN A 169 9.05 -10.85 -0.37
N SER A 170 8.37 -9.79 0.10
CA SER A 170 8.99 -8.73 0.90
C SER A 170 9.65 -9.29 2.16
N ALA A 171 8.97 -10.18 2.88
CA ALA A 171 9.48 -10.81 4.09
C ALA A 171 10.69 -11.73 3.80
N THR A 172 10.61 -12.57 2.76
CA THR A 172 11.73 -13.43 2.34
C THR A 172 12.95 -12.61 1.94
N VAL A 173 12.78 -11.55 1.14
CA VAL A 173 13.89 -10.72 0.67
C VAL A 173 14.57 -9.98 1.84
N ARG A 174 13.82 -9.59 2.89
CA ARG A 174 14.38 -9.03 4.14
C ARG A 174 15.15 -10.04 4.99
N GLY A 175 15.04 -11.34 4.68
CA GLY A 175 15.86 -12.39 5.27
C GLY A 175 17.33 -12.32 4.85
N TYR A 176 17.63 -11.85 3.63
CA TYR A 176 19.00 -11.69 3.09
C TYR A 176 19.74 -10.44 3.62
N ARG A 177 19.19 -9.73 4.62
CA ARG A 177 19.93 -8.70 5.34
C ARG A 177 21.12 -9.33 6.10
N PRO A 178 22.30 -8.68 6.15
CA PRO A 178 23.39 -9.15 7.01
C PRO A 178 22.96 -9.17 8.48
N GLN A 179 23.58 -10.01 9.30
CA GLN A 179 23.17 -10.26 10.70
C GLN A 179 23.07 -8.96 11.53
N THR A 180 23.94 -7.99 11.28
CA THR A 180 23.97 -6.66 11.93
C THR A 180 22.78 -5.75 11.56
N GLU A 181 22.05 -6.08 10.49
CA GLU A 181 20.84 -5.41 9.97
C GLU A 181 19.55 -6.23 10.19
N GLN A 182 19.66 -7.49 10.63
CA GLN A 182 18.55 -8.45 10.66
C GLN A 182 17.62 -8.29 11.89
N ALA A 183 18.00 -7.43 12.86
CA ALA A 183 17.18 -7.13 14.03
C ALA A 183 15.77 -6.60 13.64
N PRO A 184 14.71 -6.99 14.37
CA PRO A 184 13.33 -6.66 14.02
C PRO A 184 13.07 -5.15 14.13
N ASP A 185 12.41 -4.59 13.11
CA ASP A 185 12.17 -3.15 12.97
C ASP A 185 10.69 -2.79 12.70
N GLN A 186 10.38 -1.49 12.54
CA GLN A 186 8.99 -1.04 12.30
C GLN A 186 8.40 -1.59 11.00
N VAL A 187 9.22 -1.86 9.97
CA VAL A 187 8.78 -2.43 8.70
C VAL A 187 8.44 -3.91 8.86
N ASP A 188 9.21 -4.68 9.64
CA ASP A 188 8.88 -6.09 9.93
C ASP A 188 7.53 -6.21 10.66
N ALA A 189 7.26 -5.32 11.62
CA ALA A 189 5.96 -5.25 12.30
C ALA A 189 4.82 -4.83 11.34
N LEU A 190 5.04 -3.85 10.47
CA LEU A 190 4.05 -3.43 9.46
C LEU A 190 3.76 -4.52 8.43
N LEU A 191 4.76 -5.30 8.01
CA LEU A 191 4.57 -6.45 7.11
C LEU A 191 3.71 -7.55 7.76
N GLN A 192 3.89 -7.80 9.06
CA GLN A 192 3.00 -8.73 9.80
C GLN A 192 1.57 -8.18 9.94
N TRP A 193 1.40 -6.88 10.12
CA TRP A 193 0.08 -6.23 10.18
C TRP A 193 -0.62 -6.24 8.81
N GLU A 194 0.07 -5.83 7.73
CA GLU A 194 -0.44 -5.87 6.34
C GLU A 194 -0.92 -7.29 5.98
N ARG A 195 -0.11 -8.31 6.31
CA ARG A 195 -0.49 -9.71 6.09
C ARG A 195 -1.81 -10.07 6.79
N LYS A 196 -2.00 -9.63 8.05
CA LYS A 196 -3.21 -9.91 8.83
C LYS A 196 -4.44 -9.19 8.27
N GLU A 197 -4.34 -7.90 7.93
CA GLU A 197 -5.48 -7.17 7.33
C GLU A 197 -5.81 -7.68 5.92
N LEU A 198 -4.81 -7.95 5.06
CA LEU A 198 -5.04 -8.53 3.74
C LEU A 198 -5.66 -9.95 3.82
N GLN A 199 -5.32 -10.75 4.85
CA GLN A 199 -5.98 -12.04 5.09
C GLN A 199 -7.46 -11.87 5.47
N LYS A 200 -7.81 -10.88 6.31
CA LYS A 200 -9.22 -10.55 6.62
C LYS A 200 -9.99 -10.09 5.38
N LEU A 201 -9.38 -9.20 4.58
CA LEU A 201 -9.97 -8.70 3.33
C LEU A 201 -10.18 -9.84 2.33
N LYS A 202 -9.22 -10.76 2.16
CA LYS A 202 -9.38 -11.94 1.31
C LYS A 202 -10.60 -12.77 1.71
N VAL A 203 -10.76 -13.09 3.00
CA VAL A 203 -11.87 -13.91 3.49
C VAL A 203 -13.22 -13.20 3.31
N ARG A 204 -13.29 -11.88 3.55
CA ARG A 204 -14.50 -11.07 3.30
C ARG A 204 -14.91 -11.12 1.83
N LEU A 205 -14.00 -10.73 0.93
CA LEU A 205 -14.27 -10.67 -0.52
C LEU A 205 -14.57 -12.06 -1.13
N GLU A 206 -14.03 -13.14 -0.56
CA GLU A 206 -14.38 -14.51 -0.96
C GLU A 206 -15.76 -14.93 -0.45
N GLY A 207 -16.19 -14.46 0.73
CA GLY A 207 -17.57 -14.54 1.19
C GLY A 207 -18.53 -13.76 0.30
N ASP A 208 -18.16 -12.53 -0.09
CA ASP A 208 -18.93 -11.66 -0.99
C ASP A 208 -19.11 -12.30 -2.37
N MET A 209 -18.06 -12.93 -2.91
CA MET A 209 -18.13 -13.72 -4.14
C MET A 209 -19.14 -14.86 -4.00
N ALA A 210 -19.09 -15.64 -2.92
CA ALA A 210 -20.03 -16.75 -2.68
C ALA A 210 -21.48 -16.27 -2.46
N MET A 211 -21.68 -15.10 -1.84
CA MET A 211 -22.99 -14.47 -1.68
C MET A 211 -23.55 -13.97 -3.02
N SER A 212 -22.71 -13.35 -3.86
CA SER A 212 -23.09 -12.94 -5.22
C SER A 212 -23.52 -14.15 -6.06
N GLU A 213 -22.88 -15.31 -5.88
CA GLU A 213 -23.17 -16.53 -6.64
C GLU A 213 -24.54 -17.11 -6.32
N LYS A 214 -24.83 -17.27 -5.03
CA LYS A 214 -26.13 -17.74 -4.54
C LYS A 214 -27.26 -16.82 -5.02
N HIS A 215 -27.02 -15.52 -5.07
CA HIS A 215 -28.01 -14.56 -5.57
C HIS A 215 -28.16 -14.61 -7.10
N LEU A 216 -27.07 -14.79 -7.86
CA LEU A 216 -27.15 -15.02 -9.31
C LEU A 216 -27.91 -16.31 -9.65
N GLN A 217 -27.70 -17.40 -8.90
CA GLN A 217 -28.44 -18.66 -9.06
C GLN A 217 -29.95 -18.49 -8.78
N ALA A 218 -30.31 -17.67 -7.78
CA ALA A 218 -31.70 -17.35 -7.48
C ALA A 218 -32.36 -16.48 -8.58
N LEU A 219 -31.62 -15.48 -9.09
CA LEU A 219 -32.06 -14.65 -10.22
C LEU A 219 -32.27 -15.50 -11.49
N ASP A 220 -31.32 -16.38 -11.85
CA ASP A 220 -31.42 -17.27 -13.00
C ASP A 220 -32.62 -18.23 -12.90
N LYS A 221 -32.85 -18.84 -11.72
CA LYS A 221 -34.06 -19.65 -11.49
C LYS A 221 -35.34 -18.83 -11.70
N CYS A 222 -35.39 -17.60 -11.21
CA CYS A 222 -36.52 -16.69 -11.38
C CYS A 222 -36.71 -16.29 -12.87
N GLN A 223 -35.63 -16.02 -13.60
CA GLN A 223 -35.67 -15.73 -15.04
C GLN A 223 -36.25 -16.90 -15.84
N ARG A 224 -35.85 -18.13 -15.54
CA ARG A 224 -36.38 -19.34 -16.21
C ARG A 224 -37.87 -19.53 -15.94
N SER A 225 -38.31 -19.49 -14.68
CA SER A 225 -39.74 -19.59 -14.34
C SER A 225 -40.60 -18.44 -14.91
N LEU A 226 -40.06 -17.23 -15.00
CA LEU A 226 -40.74 -16.12 -15.68
C LEU A 226 -40.79 -16.31 -17.21
N GLY A 227 -39.78 -16.92 -17.81
CA GLY A 227 -39.73 -17.27 -19.24
C GLY A 227 -40.77 -18.32 -19.60
N GLU A 228 -40.76 -19.45 -18.87
CA GLU A 228 -41.73 -20.55 -18.98
C GLU A 228 -43.18 -20.02 -18.94
N LEU A 229 -43.51 -19.18 -17.94
CA LEU A 229 -44.83 -18.56 -17.81
C LEU A 229 -45.12 -17.48 -18.88
N CYS A 230 -44.09 -16.82 -19.44
CA CYS A 230 -44.26 -15.89 -20.57
C CYS A 230 -44.59 -16.59 -21.90
N GLU A 231 -44.09 -17.81 -22.07
CA GLU A 231 -44.31 -18.63 -23.27
C GLU A 231 -45.66 -19.36 -23.19
N GLU A 232 -45.92 -20.06 -22.07
CA GLU A 232 -47.18 -20.78 -21.83
C GLU A 232 -48.41 -19.86 -21.94
N ARG A 233 -48.38 -18.69 -21.28
CA ARG A 233 -49.44 -17.67 -21.40
C ARG A 233 -49.34 -16.88 -22.72
N GLY A 234 -48.21 -16.97 -23.42
CA GLY A 234 -47.96 -16.30 -24.70
C GLY A 234 -48.76 -16.87 -25.87
N CYS A 235 -48.96 -18.19 -25.93
CA CYS A 235 -49.60 -18.85 -27.07
C CYS A 235 -51.00 -18.33 -27.40
N VAL A 236 -51.80 -17.95 -26.40
CA VAL A 236 -53.18 -17.42 -26.60
C VAL A 236 -53.19 -15.99 -27.18
N LEU A 237 -52.02 -15.39 -27.42
CA LEU A 237 -51.87 -14.06 -28.00
C LEU A 237 -51.53 -14.05 -29.50
N GLU A 238 -51.21 -15.21 -30.08
CA GLU A 238 -50.77 -15.37 -31.48
C GLU A 238 -51.80 -14.86 -32.49
N LEU A 239 -53.07 -15.21 -32.29
CA LEU A 239 -54.17 -14.88 -33.21
C LEU A 239 -54.74 -13.45 -33.04
N MET A 240 -54.26 -12.68 -32.06
CA MET A 240 -54.95 -11.47 -31.59
C MET A 240 -54.03 -10.23 -31.59
N GLY A 241 -54.14 -9.37 -32.60
CA GLY A 241 -53.22 -8.24 -32.83
C GLY A 241 -53.37 -6.98 -31.96
N GLN A 242 -54.25 -6.93 -30.96
CA GLN A 242 -54.50 -5.69 -30.17
C GLN A 242 -53.22 -5.15 -29.47
N PRO A 243 -52.77 -3.90 -29.72
CA PRO A 243 -51.55 -3.37 -29.11
C PRO A 243 -51.71 -3.14 -27.60
N LEU A 244 -50.63 -3.37 -26.82
CA LEU A 244 -50.65 -3.28 -25.36
C LEU A 244 -51.20 -1.95 -24.82
N HIS A 245 -50.87 -0.83 -25.47
CA HIS A 245 -51.40 0.50 -25.12
C HIS A 245 -52.95 0.53 -25.12
N ARG A 246 -53.59 -0.07 -26.13
CA ARG A 246 -55.05 -0.14 -26.21
C ARG A 246 -55.63 -0.98 -25.08
N VAL A 247 -55.00 -2.09 -24.76
CA VAL A 247 -55.42 -2.99 -23.67
C VAL A 247 -55.25 -2.33 -22.29
N LEU A 248 -54.16 -1.59 -22.08
CA LEU A 248 -53.93 -0.79 -20.88
C LEU A 248 -55.01 0.29 -20.71
N LEU A 249 -55.32 1.02 -21.79
CA LEU A 249 -56.38 2.02 -21.84
C LEU A 249 -57.78 1.42 -21.59
N GLU A 250 -58.10 0.28 -22.23
CA GLU A 250 -59.35 -0.48 -22.00
C GLU A 250 -59.46 -1.01 -20.54
N SER A 251 -58.33 -1.20 -19.85
CA SER A 251 -58.28 -1.55 -18.42
C SER A 251 -58.21 -0.35 -17.45
N GLY A 252 -58.11 0.88 -17.96
CA GLY A 252 -57.97 2.10 -17.16
C GLY A 252 -56.66 2.16 -16.36
N ARG A 253 -55.54 1.73 -16.95
CA ARG A 253 -54.22 1.63 -16.27
C ARG A 253 -53.09 2.23 -17.11
N ASP A 254 -52.51 3.34 -16.66
CA ASP A 254 -51.41 4.00 -17.39
C ASP A 254 -50.05 3.32 -17.19
N SER A 255 -49.87 2.61 -16.06
CA SER A 255 -48.60 1.99 -15.68
C SER A 255 -48.85 0.85 -14.69
N TRP A 256 -48.74 -0.38 -15.18
CA TRP A 256 -49.01 -1.63 -14.44
C TRP A 256 -47.85 -2.65 -14.53
N LEU A 257 -46.73 -2.27 -15.17
CA LEU A 257 -45.68 -3.19 -15.58
C LEU A 257 -44.55 -3.33 -14.54
N SER A 258 -44.10 -2.22 -13.93
CA SER A 258 -42.91 -2.20 -13.08
C SER A 258 -43.09 -2.86 -11.72
N LEU A 259 -42.14 -3.72 -11.30
CA LEU A 259 -42.25 -4.47 -10.04
C LEU A 259 -42.18 -3.56 -8.81
N THR A 260 -41.39 -2.49 -8.88
CA THR A 260 -41.06 -1.62 -7.74
C THR A 260 -42.02 -0.45 -7.52
N ARG A 261 -43.05 -0.28 -8.36
CA ARG A 261 -44.06 0.75 -8.12
C ARG A 261 -45.07 0.22 -7.08
N PRO A 262 -45.35 0.93 -5.98
CA PRO A 262 -46.53 0.63 -5.19
C PRO A 262 -47.79 0.82 -6.07
N SER A 263 -48.89 0.16 -5.72
CA SER A 263 -50.19 0.50 -6.32
C SER A 263 -50.45 1.99 -6.12
N SER A 264 -50.79 2.69 -7.20
CA SER A 264 -51.16 4.11 -7.13
C SER A 264 -52.31 4.30 -6.13
N PRO A 265 -52.37 5.40 -5.36
CA PRO A 265 -53.52 5.66 -4.48
C PRO A 265 -54.86 5.71 -5.26
N ASN A 266 -54.83 6.07 -6.55
CA ASN A 266 -56.02 6.13 -7.41
C ASN A 266 -56.40 4.76 -8.01
N VAL A 267 -56.44 3.68 -7.22
CA VAL A 267 -56.66 2.28 -7.68
C VAL A 267 -58.08 1.74 -7.41
N ASP A 268 -59.01 2.57 -6.95
CA ASP A 268 -60.45 2.25 -6.75
C ASP A 268 -61.14 1.58 -7.96
N ARG A 269 -60.58 1.69 -9.17
CA ARG A 269 -61.21 1.25 -10.42
C ARG A 269 -60.81 -0.12 -10.94
N ASN A 270 -59.67 -0.70 -10.53
CA ASN A 270 -59.24 -2.04 -10.98
C ASN A 270 -58.05 -2.56 -10.13
N PRO A 271 -58.28 -3.26 -9.00
CA PRO A 271 -57.21 -3.99 -8.30
C PRO A 271 -56.58 -5.08 -9.18
N THR A 272 -55.42 -5.62 -8.78
CA THR A 272 -54.89 -6.85 -9.38
C THR A 272 -55.98 -7.93 -9.32
N PRO A 273 -56.37 -8.58 -10.43
CA PRO A 273 -57.35 -9.67 -10.35
C PRO A 273 -56.82 -10.76 -9.41
N GLU A 274 -57.72 -11.38 -8.65
CA GLU A 274 -57.32 -12.46 -7.74
C GLU A 274 -56.77 -13.66 -8.53
N PRO A 275 -55.76 -14.38 -8.02
CA PRO A 275 -55.20 -15.54 -8.72
C PRO A 275 -56.25 -16.64 -8.88
N ASN A 276 -56.49 -17.08 -10.11
CA ASN A 276 -57.47 -18.09 -10.45
C ASN A 276 -56.77 -19.21 -11.24
N PRO A 277 -56.86 -20.50 -10.82
CA PRO A 277 -56.14 -21.60 -11.48
C PRO A 277 -56.56 -21.83 -12.95
N ILE A 278 -57.78 -21.45 -13.33
CA ILE A 278 -58.31 -21.56 -14.70
C ILE A 278 -58.24 -20.19 -15.42
N GLY A 279 -57.90 -19.12 -14.70
CA GLY A 279 -57.93 -17.75 -15.20
C GLY A 279 -56.69 -17.35 -16.00
N PRO A 280 -56.72 -16.15 -16.61
CA PRO A 280 -55.56 -15.58 -17.31
C PRO A 280 -54.40 -15.21 -16.37
N TYR A 281 -54.62 -15.24 -15.04
CA TYR A 281 -53.65 -14.94 -13.99
C TYR A 281 -53.70 -16.06 -12.93
N THR A 282 -52.75 -16.99 -13.00
CA THR A 282 -52.68 -18.15 -12.09
C THR A 282 -51.92 -17.83 -10.79
N PRO A 283 -52.07 -18.64 -9.74
CA PRO A 283 -51.22 -18.56 -8.55
C PRO A 283 -49.72 -18.67 -8.86
N GLU A 284 -49.31 -19.41 -9.90
CA GLU A 284 -47.89 -19.46 -10.32
C GLU A 284 -47.40 -18.11 -10.86
N CYS A 285 -48.19 -17.46 -11.72
CA CYS A 285 -47.91 -16.09 -12.19
C CYS A 285 -47.80 -15.11 -11.02
N ALA A 286 -48.66 -15.23 -10.01
CA ALA A 286 -48.61 -14.39 -8.81
C ALA A 286 -47.32 -14.63 -8.00
N ALA A 287 -47.00 -15.90 -7.73
CA ALA A 287 -45.80 -16.28 -6.98
C ALA A 287 -44.50 -15.86 -7.70
N ALA A 288 -44.41 -16.06 -9.01
CA ALA A 288 -43.24 -15.66 -9.81
C ALA A 288 -43.03 -14.14 -9.83
N ILE A 289 -44.11 -13.34 -9.87
CA ILE A 289 -44.03 -11.86 -9.85
C ILE A 289 -43.60 -11.34 -8.47
N GLU A 290 -44.09 -11.92 -7.37
CA GLU A 290 -43.67 -11.50 -6.02
C GLU A 290 -42.26 -11.99 -5.69
N GLU A 291 -41.83 -13.16 -6.18
CA GLU A 291 -40.44 -13.60 -6.10
C GLU A 291 -39.51 -12.67 -6.89
N ALA A 292 -39.90 -12.27 -8.11
CA ALA A 292 -39.16 -11.31 -8.93
C ALA A 292 -39.02 -9.95 -8.22
N ARG A 293 -40.09 -9.45 -7.56
CA ARG A 293 -40.05 -8.24 -6.73
C ARG A 293 -39.10 -8.42 -5.54
N ARG A 294 -39.21 -9.54 -4.82
CA ARG A 294 -38.37 -9.87 -3.65
C ARG A 294 -36.89 -9.89 -4.03
N LEU A 295 -36.53 -10.61 -5.08
CA LEU A 295 -35.17 -10.69 -5.59
C LEU A 295 -34.67 -9.33 -6.13
N THR A 296 -35.53 -8.54 -6.79
CA THR A 296 -35.15 -7.19 -7.24
C THR A 296 -34.80 -6.26 -6.08
N VAL A 297 -35.54 -6.33 -4.97
CA VAL A 297 -35.23 -5.54 -3.75
C VAL A 297 -33.97 -6.07 -3.03
N GLN A 298 -33.80 -7.39 -2.95
CA GLN A 298 -32.60 -8.00 -2.36
C GLN A 298 -31.35 -7.70 -3.20
N SER A 299 -31.43 -7.80 -4.53
CA SER A 299 -30.31 -7.53 -5.44
C SER A 299 -29.78 -6.11 -5.28
N LYS A 300 -30.66 -5.11 -5.16
CA LYS A 300 -30.26 -3.73 -4.89
C LYS A 300 -29.47 -3.58 -3.58
N LYS A 301 -29.86 -4.31 -2.51
CA LYS A 301 -29.11 -4.33 -1.23
C LYS A 301 -27.77 -5.07 -1.33
N VAL A 302 -27.71 -6.17 -2.09
CA VAL A 302 -26.45 -6.88 -2.37
C VAL A 302 -25.51 -5.95 -3.16
N LEU A 303 -26.01 -5.27 -4.19
CA LEU A 303 -25.24 -4.35 -5.03
C LEU A 303 -24.66 -3.16 -4.24
N THR A 304 -25.36 -2.61 -3.25
CA THR A 304 -24.80 -1.54 -2.39
C THR A 304 -23.68 -2.08 -1.50
N VAL A 305 -23.91 -3.19 -0.79
CA VAL A 305 -22.88 -3.82 0.06
C VAL A 305 -21.64 -4.20 -0.74
N LEU A 306 -21.78 -4.81 -1.92
CA LEU A 306 -20.63 -5.16 -2.78
C LEU A 306 -19.83 -3.93 -3.23
N LYS A 307 -20.48 -2.78 -3.46
CA LYS A 307 -19.81 -1.52 -3.82
C LYS A 307 -19.09 -0.89 -2.62
N GLU A 308 -19.73 -0.86 -1.46
CA GLU A 308 -19.15 -0.36 -0.21
C GLU A 308 -17.92 -1.20 0.17
N ASP A 309 -18.02 -2.53 0.10
CA ASP A 309 -16.97 -3.47 0.47
C ASP A 309 -15.79 -3.46 -0.51
N THR A 310 -16.04 -3.35 -1.83
CA THR A 310 -14.96 -3.20 -2.82
C THR A 310 -14.26 -1.84 -2.72
N VAL A 311 -15.00 -0.75 -2.52
CA VAL A 311 -14.39 0.57 -2.27
C VAL A 311 -13.54 0.54 -0.99
N GLN A 312 -14.07 0.01 0.12
CA GLN A 312 -13.34 -0.11 1.39
C GLN A 312 -12.09 -1.01 1.25
N ALA A 313 -12.18 -2.11 0.50
CA ALA A 313 -11.03 -2.96 0.22
C ALA A 313 -9.95 -2.25 -0.61
N THR A 314 -10.32 -1.44 -1.62
CA THR A 314 -9.31 -0.66 -2.38
C THR A 314 -8.75 0.53 -1.60
N ALA A 315 -9.49 1.10 -0.63
CA ALA A 315 -8.97 2.13 0.26
C ALA A 315 -7.94 1.55 1.24
N THR A 316 -8.32 0.52 1.99
CA THR A 316 -7.45 -0.16 2.97
C THR A 316 -6.21 -0.80 2.33
N LEU A 317 -6.31 -1.30 1.10
CA LEU A 317 -5.15 -1.75 0.31
C LEU A 317 -4.14 -0.62 0.07
N ARG A 318 -4.61 0.55 -0.42
CA ARG A 318 -3.76 1.73 -0.67
C ARG A 318 -3.15 2.27 0.63
N GLU A 319 -3.91 2.33 1.72
CA GLU A 319 -3.43 2.77 3.04
C GLU A 319 -2.30 1.88 3.55
N ALA A 320 -2.46 0.55 3.49
CA ALA A 320 -1.44 -0.39 3.93
C ALA A 320 -0.15 -0.30 3.10
N GLN A 321 -0.30 -0.12 1.78
CA GLN A 321 0.82 0.06 0.86
C GLN A 321 1.57 1.37 1.12
N ALA A 322 0.86 2.49 1.26
CA ALA A 322 1.46 3.79 1.57
C ALA A 322 2.18 3.80 2.94
N ALA A 323 1.61 3.13 3.94
CA ALA A 323 2.24 2.96 5.25
C ALA A 323 3.58 2.20 5.17
N ILE A 324 3.64 1.12 4.38
CA ILE A 324 4.87 0.33 4.22
C ILE A 324 5.89 1.04 3.33
N ASP A 325 5.51 1.61 2.19
CA ASP A 325 6.44 2.34 1.32
C ASP A 325 7.03 3.57 2.03
N GLY A 326 6.23 4.28 2.85
CA GLY A 326 6.71 5.36 3.71
C GLY A 326 7.62 4.89 4.85
N SER A 327 7.38 3.71 5.43
CA SER A 327 8.23 3.12 6.47
C SER A 327 9.56 2.59 5.91
N LEU A 328 9.53 1.93 4.75
CA LEU A 328 10.71 1.54 3.97
C LEU A 328 11.55 2.77 3.63
N GLN A 329 10.94 3.85 3.12
CA GLN A 329 11.66 5.08 2.80
C GLN A 329 12.28 5.72 4.05
N ARG A 330 11.55 5.79 5.18
CA ARG A 330 12.11 6.25 6.47
C ARG A 330 13.34 5.42 6.86
N LYS A 331 13.25 4.09 6.80
CA LYS A 331 14.36 3.19 7.15
C LYS A 331 15.55 3.37 6.21
N MET A 332 15.33 3.36 4.89
CA MET A 332 16.38 3.57 3.88
C MET A 332 17.13 4.89 4.10
N ASN A 333 16.41 5.97 4.43
CA ASN A 333 16.99 7.27 4.77
C ASN A 333 17.80 7.21 6.08
N GLU A 334 17.31 6.52 7.12
CA GLU A 334 18.07 6.29 8.36
C GLU A 334 19.35 5.46 8.12
N THR A 335 19.30 4.41 7.29
CA THR A 335 20.45 3.56 6.96
C THR A 335 21.53 4.36 6.21
N MET A 336 21.15 5.18 5.23
CA MET A 336 22.06 6.09 4.54
C MET A 336 22.69 7.11 5.51
N ALA A 337 21.90 7.74 6.37
CA ALA A 337 22.40 8.70 7.36
C ALA A 337 23.32 8.08 8.43
N LEU A 338 23.26 6.75 8.66
CA LEU A 338 24.23 6.02 9.49
C LEU A 338 25.48 5.62 8.71
N LYS A 339 25.33 5.14 7.46
CA LYS A 339 26.42 4.85 6.52
C LYS A 339 27.32 6.08 6.32
N GLU A 340 26.74 7.25 6.07
CA GLU A 340 27.46 8.52 5.90
C GLU A 340 28.28 8.90 7.14
N ARG A 341 27.74 8.69 8.35
CA ARG A 341 28.48 8.92 9.61
C ARG A 341 29.68 7.99 9.75
N LEU A 342 29.53 6.72 9.39
CA LEU A 342 30.63 5.75 9.38
C LEU A 342 31.70 6.14 8.34
N TYR A 343 31.29 6.58 7.14
CA TYR A 343 32.22 7.11 6.12
C TYR A 343 33.00 8.33 6.61
N MET A 344 32.35 9.32 7.24
CA MET A 344 33.02 10.51 7.79
C MET A 344 34.08 10.12 8.83
N VAL A 345 33.75 9.21 9.75
CA VAL A 345 34.70 8.74 10.77
C VAL A 345 35.84 7.92 10.15
N MET A 346 35.56 7.07 9.16
CA MET A 346 36.60 6.35 8.39
C MET A 346 37.54 7.31 7.64
N GLY A 347 37.03 8.41 7.11
CA GLY A 347 37.83 9.47 6.48
C GLY A 347 38.77 10.16 7.46
N GLY A 348 38.25 10.57 8.62
CA GLY A 348 39.05 11.12 9.72
C GLY A 348 40.13 10.14 10.20
N MET A 349 39.74 8.87 10.43
CA MET A 349 40.62 7.79 10.85
C MET A 349 41.78 7.58 9.86
N ARG A 350 41.51 7.57 8.54
CA ARG A 350 42.55 7.47 7.50
C ARG A 350 43.54 8.64 7.57
N SER A 351 43.06 9.87 7.76
CA SER A 351 43.92 11.05 7.87
C SER A 351 44.87 10.96 9.07
N THR A 352 44.39 10.53 10.24
CA THR A 352 45.23 10.32 11.42
C THR A 352 46.15 9.12 11.31
N LEU A 353 45.71 8.00 10.72
CA LEU A 353 46.54 6.81 10.53
C LEU A 353 47.78 7.14 9.69
N ASN A 354 47.59 7.88 8.59
CA ASN A 354 48.67 8.42 7.75
C ASN A 354 49.54 9.51 8.44
N ARG A 355 49.18 9.98 9.64
CA ARG A 355 50.02 10.87 10.48
C ARG A 355 50.76 10.06 11.54
N CYS A 356 50.08 9.15 12.22
CA CYS A 356 50.67 8.26 13.23
C CYS A 356 51.72 7.32 12.64
N GLN A 357 51.55 6.85 11.40
CA GLN A 357 52.59 6.11 10.67
C GLN A 357 53.85 6.98 10.45
N ARG A 358 53.73 8.12 9.76
CA ARG A 358 54.88 9.02 9.54
C ARG A 358 55.56 9.45 10.85
N PHE A 359 54.81 9.71 11.90
CA PHE A 359 55.37 10.03 13.22
C PHE A 359 56.13 8.83 13.85
N HIS A 360 55.64 7.61 13.67
CA HIS A 360 56.37 6.40 14.07
C HIS A 360 57.66 6.23 13.24
N ASP A 361 57.61 6.51 11.94
CA ASP A 361 58.77 6.44 11.04
C ASP A 361 59.83 7.51 11.40
N GLU A 362 59.40 8.74 11.71
CA GLU A 362 60.22 9.84 12.24
C GLU A 362 60.85 9.50 13.60
N MET A 363 60.11 8.83 14.50
CA MET A 363 60.66 8.30 15.75
C MET A 363 61.69 7.19 15.51
N SER A 364 61.47 6.31 14.53
CA SER A 364 62.45 5.28 14.15
C SER A 364 63.75 5.88 13.61
N ILE A 365 63.65 6.93 12.78
CA ILE A 365 64.81 7.66 12.24
C ILE A 365 65.58 8.35 13.38
N THR A 366 64.88 9.03 14.29
CA THR A 366 65.52 9.71 15.43
C THR A 366 66.09 8.73 16.45
N HIS A 367 65.50 7.55 16.66
CA HIS A 367 66.08 6.49 17.47
C HIS A 367 67.39 5.98 16.86
N GLY A 368 67.42 5.72 15.54
CA GLY A 368 68.65 5.38 14.82
C GLY A 368 69.74 6.46 14.94
N MET A 369 69.38 7.74 14.87
CA MET A 369 70.32 8.85 15.09
C MET A 369 70.85 8.91 16.54
N THR A 370 70.01 8.67 17.54
CA THR A 370 70.40 8.64 18.97
C THR A 370 71.30 7.44 19.29
N MET A 371 71.03 6.28 18.67
CA MET A 371 71.81 5.07 18.88
C MET A 371 73.13 5.05 18.10
N GLY A 372 73.32 5.93 17.12
CA GLY A 372 74.54 6.09 16.30
C GLY A 372 74.77 4.97 15.27
N PRO A 373 75.76 5.11 14.38
CA PRO A 373 75.95 4.23 13.22
C PRO A 373 76.21 2.77 13.62
N GLU A 374 75.47 1.83 13.04
CA GLU A 374 75.57 0.39 13.35
C GLU A 374 76.85 -0.26 12.82
N SER A 375 77.48 0.34 11.81
CA SER A 375 78.69 -0.18 11.16
C SER A 375 79.92 0.64 11.53
N SER A 376 81.02 -0.06 11.84
CA SER A 376 82.33 0.53 12.15
C SER A 376 82.98 1.30 10.99
N LYS A 377 82.40 1.25 9.79
CA LYS A 377 82.87 2.01 8.61
C LYS A 377 82.47 3.49 8.62
N TYR A 378 81.64 3.93 9.58
CA TYR A 378 81.13 5.30 9.68
C TYR A 378 81.65 6.03 10.93
N GLN A 379 82.96 5.95 11.21
CA GLN A 379 83.56 6.58 12.39
C GLN A 379 83.47 8.12 12.38
N GLU A 380 83.47 8.73 11.19
CA GLU A 380 83.43 10.19 11.02
C GLU A 380 82.06 10.81 11.35
N THR A 381 81.00 10.00 11.53
CA THR A 381 79.62 10.48 11.74
C THR A 381 79.00 10.03 13.07
N ARG A 382 79.28 10.82 14.13
CA ARG A 382 78.66 10.75 15.47
C ARG A 382 78.87 9.42 16.21
N GLU A 383 79.98 9.32 16.94
CA GLU A 383 80.33 8.15 17.75
C GLU A 383 79.30 7.77 18.83
N LYS A 384 79.11 6.46 19.07
CA LYS A 384 78.27 5.94 20.16
C LYS A 384 78.93 6.16 21.54
N LEU A 385 78.15 6.64 22.51
CA LEU A 385 78.62 6.79 23.90
C LEU A 385 78.85 5.45 24.64
N THR A 386 78.38 4.32 24.10
CA THR A 386 78.61 2.99 24.64
C THR A 386 79.99 2.40 24.29
N ARG A 387 80.84 3.16 23.57
CA ARG A 387 82.18 2.73 23.10
C ARG A 387 83.11 2.27 24.25
N PRO A 388 84.04 1.32 24.02
CA PRO A 388 84.91 0.77 25.07
C PRO A 388 85.69 1.81 25.87
N ILE A 389 86.18 2.88 25.22
CA ILE A 389 86.91 3.96 25.90
C ILE A 389 86.05 4.71 26.93
N VAL A 390 84.74 4.94 26.67
CA VAL A 390 83.82 5.53 27.66
C VAL A 390 83.53 4.53 28.78
N ARG A 391 83.33 3.24 28.45
CA ARG A 391 83.18 2.14 29.43
C ARG A 391 84.43 1.86 30.26
N VAL A 392 85.59 2.37 29.87
CA VAL A 392 86.84 2.34 30.65
C VAL A 392 86.97 3.61 31.49
N TYR A 393 86.72 4.78 30.90
CA TYR A 393 86.71 6.06 31.61
C TYR A 393 85.76 6.05 32.81
N GLN A 394 84.54 5.54 32.64
CA GLN A 394 83.50 5.42 33.68
C GLN A 394 83.78 4.36 34.77
N ARG A 395 84.94 3.67 34.76
CA ARG A 395 85.32 2.72 35.82
C ARG A 395 85.89 3.39 37.07
N HIS A 396 86.36 4.63 36.95
CA HIS A 396 86.90 5.38 38.08
C HIS A 396 85.78 6.14 38.81
N VAL A 397 85.98 6.37 40.11
CA VAL A 397 85.03 7.14 40.92
C VAL A 397 85.16 8.62 40.55
N GLY A 398 84.05 9.25 40.18
CA GLY A 398 83.99 10.65 39.77
C GLY A 398 83.97 10.92 38.26
N THR A 399 84.27 9.93 37.41
CA THR A 399 84.30 10.07 35.93
C THR A 399 82.98 9.65 35.26
N GLN A 400 81.85 9.94 35.90
CA GLN A 400 80.53 9.71 35.32
C GLN A 400 80.20 10.81 34.30
N LEU A 401 79.68 10.42 33.13
CA LEU A 401 79.20 11.37 32.11
C LEU A 401 77.68 11.50 32.24
N PRO A 402 77.15 12.60 32.81
CA PRO A 402 75.70 12.77 32.99
C PRO A 402 74.95 12.78 31.65
N GLU A 403 75.58 13.23 30.56
CA GLU A 403 75.04 13.24 29.21
C GLU A 403 74.74 11.83 28.71
N ALA A 404 75.59 10.85 29.05
CA ALA A 404 75.39 9.45 28.67
C ALA A 404 74.19 8.83 29.41
N ASN A 405 73.97 9.20 30.67
CA ASN A 405 72.80 8.78 31.43
C ASN A 405 71.52 9.44 30.86
N ILE A 406 71.56 10.73 30.56
CA ILE A 406 70.45 11.48 29.94
C ILE A 406 70.08 10.90 28.57
N LEU A 407 71.06 10.57 27.72
CA LEU A 407 70.82 9.97 26.41
C LEU A 407 70.32 8.52 26.50
N THR A 408 70.75 7.76 27.51
CA THR A 408 70.21 6.42 27.77
C THR A 408 68.75 6.49 28.20
N GLN A 409 68.40 7.42 29.11
CA GLN A 409 67.02 7.67 29.53
C GLN A 409 66.15 8.19 28.37
N GLY A 410 66.69 9.09 27.54
CA GLY A 410 66.01 9.58 26.34
C GLY A 410 65.75 8.47 25.32
N SER A 411 66.68 7.52 25.15
CA SER A 411 66.51 6.39 24.24
C SER A 411 65.42 5.41 24.72
N THR A 412 65.38 5.07 26.01
CA THR A 412 64.33 4.17 26.55
C THR A 412 62.95 4.82 26.55
N LEU A 413 62.87 6.14 26.79
CA LEU A 413 61.63 6.91 26.62
C LEU A 413 61.16 6.89 25.16
N LEU A 414 62.07 7.11 24.19
CA LEU A 414 61.77 7.08 22.76
C LEU A 414 61.32 5.68 22.30
N GLU A 415 61.99 4.62 22.75
CA GLU A 415 61.60 3.24 22.46
C GLU A 415 60.19 2.94 22.99
N SER A 416 59.88 3.35 24.24
CA SER A 416 58.53 3.20 24.79
C SER A 416 57.47 3.99 23.98
N SER A 417 57.84 5.16 23.47
CA SER A 417 56.98 5.98 22.60
C SER A 417 56.73 5.32 21.25
N MET A 418 57.74 4.70 20.64
CA MET A 418 57.59 3.90 19.42
C MET A 418 56.65 2.71 19.64
N GLN A 419 56.84 1.94 20.71
CA GLN A 419 55.95 0.82 21.08
C GLN A 419 54.51 1.27 21.37
N ASN A 420 54.31 2.49 21.88
CA ASN A 420 52.98 3.08 22.04
C ASN A 420 52.35 3.48 20.69
N ALA A 421 53.12 4.12 19.81
CA ALA A 421 52.64 4.52 18.49
C ALA A 421 52.32 3.31 17.58
N ALA A 422 53.14 2.25 17.61
CA ALA A 422 52.87 1.00 16.89
C ALA A 422 51.53 0.38 17.30
N ARG A 423 51.31 0.17 18.61
CA ARG A 423 50.04 -0.36 19.16
C ARG A 423 48.83 0.52 18.83
N ASN A 424 49.02 1.84 18.76
CA ASN A 424 47.98 2.76 18.31
C ASN A 424 47.67 2.61 16.81
N VAL A 425 48.69 2.48 15.95
CA VAL A 425 48.50 2.23 14.51
C VAL A 425 47.76 0.92 14.26
N GLU A 426 48.13 -0.17 14.94
CA GLU A 426 47.43 -1.47 14.88
C GLU A 426 45.94 -1.34 15.26
N ARG A 427 45.64 -0.71 16.41
CA ARG A 427 44.27 -0.45 16.87
C ARG A 427 43.47 0.35 15.86
N MET A 428 44.08 1.33 15.21
CA MET A 428 43.45 2.15 14.17
C MET A 428 43.24 1.38 12.86
N GLN A 429 44.12 0.43 12.50
CA GLN A 429 43.95 -0.47 11.36
C GLN A 429 42.75 -1.41 11.57
N HIS A 430 42.70 -2.14 12.69
CA HIS A 430 41.58 -3.01 13.04
C HIS A 430 40.24 -2.24 13.11
N THR A 431 40.24 -1.03 13.71
CA THR A 431 39.04 -0.18 13.78
C THR A 431 38.58 0.28 12.40
N LYS A 432 39.51 0.60 11.48
CA LYS A 432 39.23 0.94 10.07
C LYS A 432 38.63 -0.24 9.30
N GLU A 433 39.02 -1.47 9.59
CA GLU A 433 38.46 -2.68 8.97
C GLU A 433 37.05 -3.00 9.49
N HIS A 434 36.84 -2.90 10.80
CA HIS A 434 35.51 -2.99 11.41
C HIS A 434 34.55 -1.90 10.87
N LEU A 435 35.04 -0.67 10.66
CA LEU A 435 34.27 0.40 10.00
C LEU A 435 33.93 0.07 8.54
N ARG A 436 34.85 -0.54 7.78
CA ARG A 436 34.60 -0.98 6.39
C ARG A 436 33.53 -2.07 6.32
N SER A 437 33.61 -3.09 7.18
CA SER A 437 32.57 -4.13 7.31
C SER A 437 31.22 -3.50 7.69
N SER A 438 31.20 -2.65 8.72
CA SER A 438 29.99 -1.94 9.15
C SER A 438 29.35 -1.10 8.02
N ILE A 439 30.16 -0.48 7.16
CA ILE A 439 29.71 0.29 6.00
C ILE A 439 29.13 -0.61 4.90
N HIS A 440 29.78 -1.75 4.62
CA HIS A 440 29.29 -2.72 3.65
C HIS A 440 27.94 -3.30 4.09
N ASP A 441 27.80 -3.65 5.37
CA ASP A 441 26.54 -4.11 5.95
C ASP A 441 25.41 -3.08 5.78
N LYS A 442 25.70 -1.78 6.00
CA LYS A 442 24.69 -0.72 5.80
C LYS A 442 24.31 -0.58 4.32
N GLN A 443 25.25 -0.78 3.40
CA GLN A 443 24.96 -0.78 1.97
C GLN A 443 24.06 -1.96 1.59
N MET A 444 24.41 -3.18 2.00
CA MET A 444 23.61 -4.38 1.72
C MET A 444 22.20 -4.29 2.32
N GLY A 445 22.07 -3.79 3.56
CA GLY A 445 20.76 -3.54 4.18
C GLY A 445 19.91 -2.51 3.41
N PHE A 446 20.53 -1.44 2.92
CA PHE A 446 19.86 -0.44 2.07
C PHE A 446 19.43 -1.03 0.72
N ASP A 447 20.29 -1.78 0.04
CA ASP A 447 20.00 -2.34 -1.29
C ASP A 447 18.89 -3.40 -1.25
N VAL A 448 18.84 -4.19 -0.17
CA VAL A 448 17.74 -5.11 0.13
C VAL A 448 16.42 -4.34 0.27
N ASP A 449 16.34 -3.34 1.16
CA ASP A 449 15.11 -2.56 1.36
C ASP A 449 14.69 -1.76 0.10
N ALA A 450 15.67 -1.25 -0.67
CA ALA A 450 15.43 -0.61 -1.96
C ALA A 450 14.90 -1.61 -3.01
N SER A 451 15.36 -2.87 -3.01
CA SER A 451 14.86 -3.90 -3.92
C SER A 451 13.39 -4.24 -3.66
N ILE A 452 12.97 -4.21 -2.40
CA ILE A 452 11.58 -4.47 -1.98
C ILE A 452 10.68 -3.30 -2.38
N GLN A 453 11.14 -2.07 -2.21
CA GLN A 453 10.41 -0.89 -2.68
C GLN A 453 10.24 -0.92 -4.22
N ARG A 454 11.27 -1.34 -4.97
CA ARG A 454 11.17 -1.57 -6.43
C ARG A 454 10.19 -2.69 -6.79
N LEU A 455 10.23 -3.82 -6.08
CA LEU A 455 9.32 -4.96 -6.26
C LEU A 455 7.85 -4.51 -6.03
N ARG A 456 7.58 -3.83 -4.92
CA ARG A 456 6.24 -3.31 -4.58
C ARG A 456 5.72 -2.36 -5.65
N ARG A 457 6.52 -1.37 -6.06
CA ARG A 457 6.16 -0.44 -7.15
C ARG A 457 5.89 -1.16 -8.48
N ARG A 458 6.65 -2.21 -8.83
CA ARG A 458 6.37 -3.03 -10.02
C ARG A 458 5.04 -3.79 -9.92
N ARG A 459 4.73 -4.37 -8.76
CA ARG A 459 3.46 -5.09 -8.47
C ARG A 459 2.24 -4.18 -8.31
N MET A 460 2.46 -2.86 -8.24
CA MET A 460 1.41 -1.83 -8.26
C MET A 460 1.04 -1.36 -9.66
N HIS A 461 1.80 -1.72 -10.70
CA HIS A 461 1.50 -1.29 -12.05
C HIS A 461 0.25 -2.01 -12.58
N PRO A 462 -0.75 -1.32 -13.21
CA PRO A 462 -1.99 -1.93 -13.71
C PRO A 462 -1.84 -3.04 -14.78
N ARG A 463 -0.61 -3.46 -15.11
CA ARG A 463 -0.29 -4.51 -16.08
C ARG A 463 0.28 -5.79 -15.43
N SER A 464 0.69 -5.77 -14.15
CA SER A 464 1.31 -6.95 -13.53
C SER A 464 0.26 -8.01 -13.17
N THR A 465 0.41 -9.22 -13.72
CA THR A 465 -0.53 -10.34 -13.51
C THR A 465 -0.18 -11.18 -12.26
N MET A 466 -1.08 -12.10 -11.88
CA MET A 466 -0.82 -13.10 -10.83
C MET A 466 0.27 -14.10 -11.22
N ASP A 467 0.40 -14.41 -12.51
CA ASP A 467 1.33 -15.42 -13.02
C ASP A 467 2.77 -14.90 -13.02
N GLU A 468 2.97 -13.65 -13.48
CA GLU A 468 4.23 -12.90 -13.29
C GLU A 468 4.63 -12.77 -11.81
N ALA A 469 3.65 -12.81 -10.90
CA ALA A 469 3.89 -12.73 -9.46
C ALA A 469 4.39 -14.06 -8.89
N SER A 470 3.80 -15.16 -9.36
CA SER A 470 4.04 -16.53 -8.87
C SER A 470 5.36 -17.12 -9.37
N GLN A 471 5.82 -16.76 -10.57
CA GLN A 471 7.10 -17.24 -11.13
C GLN A 471 8.30 -16.93 -10.23
N LEU A 472 8.33 -15.74 -9.59
CA LEU A 472 9.37 -15.35 -8.61
C LEU A 472 9.16 -15.96 -7.20
N THR A 473 8.49 -17.12 -7.09
CA THR A 473 8.47 -17.94 -5.86
C THR A 473 8.88 -19.40 -6.09
N CYS A 474 9.27 -19.76 -7.31
CA CYS A 474 9.72 -21.09 -7.69
C CYS A 474 11.20 -21.11 -8.14
N SER A 475 11.96 -20.08 -7.75
CA SER A 475 13.38 -19.84 -8.02
C SER A 475 14.06 -19.27 -6.78
#